data_AF-A0A936GUD9-F1
#
_entry.id   AF-A0A936GUD9-F1
#
_cell.length_a   1.000
_cell.length_b   1.000
_cell.length_c   1.000
_cell.angle_alpha   90.00
_cell.angle_beta   90.00
_cell.angle_gamma   90.00
#
_symmetry.space_group_name_H-M   'P 1'
#
loop_
_entity.id
_entity.type
_entity.pdbx_description
1 polymer ?
#
loop_
_entity_poly.entity_id
_entity_poly.type
_entity_poly.pdbx_seq_one_letter_code
_entity_poly.pdbx_strand_id
1 'polypeptide(L)'
;MNGSNARIYNFALSDGIKFKLIGSDGGLLDAPVDVSNILLAPGERADVLINFGSMPLSTELFMESALFSGSSSQGNQSFKVMKFKIIKDATDNFIVPSTLMAVEKYLNLLLLLPGSLILDI
;
A
#
# COMPACT_ATOMS: atom_id res chain seq x y z
N MET A 1 -1.17 9.40 -0.74
CA MET A 1 -0.41 10.05 -1.84
C MET A 1 0.86 10.68 -1.30
N ASN A 2 1.95 10.60 -2.04
CA ASN A 2 3.18 11.32 -1.72
C ASN A 2 3.26 12.65 -2.50
N GLY A 3 2.98 13.76 -1.81
CA GLY A 3 3.07 15.11 -2.38
C GLY A 3 4.39 15.84 -2.12
N SER A 4 5.45 15.13 -1.74
CA SER A 4 6.75 15.75 -1.47
C SER A 4 7.50 16.11 -2.76
N ASN A 5 8.37 17.12 -2.70
CA ASN A 5 9.21 17.50 -3.84
C ASN A 5 10.17 16.39 -4.28
N ALA A 6 10.75 15.66 -3.33
CA ALA A 6 11.75 14.63 -3.63
C ALA A 6 11.72 13.41 -2.70
N ARG A 7 11.02 13.47 -1.56
CA ARG A 7 11.13 12.43 -0.52
C ARG A 7 10.39 11.17 -0.89
N ILE A 8 11.08 10.04 -0.83
CA ILE A 8 10.47 8.71 -0.84
C ILE A 8 10.16 8.32 0.60
N TYR A 9 8.96 7.78 0.83
CA TYR A 9 8.55 7.25 2.13
C TYR A 9 8.53 5.73 2.08
N ASN A 10 8.93 5.09 3.18
CA ASN A 10 8.69 3.66 3.40
C ASN A 10 7.65 3.50 4.51
N PHE A 11 6.38 3.68 4.19
CA PHE A 11 5.31 3.71 5.19
C PHE A 11 5.15 2.36 5.87
N ALA A 12 5.25 2.33 7.19
CA ALA A 12 4.98 1.18 8.05
C ALA A 12 4.25 1.62 9.32
N LEU A 13 3.58 0.69 10.00
CA LEU A 13 3.05 0.90 11.34
C LEU A 13 4.13 0.57 12.38
N SER A 14 4.25 1.39 13.43
CA SER A 14 5.35 1.31 14.40
C SER A 14 5.35 0.04 15.26
N ASP A 15 4.26 -0.73 15.25
CA ASP A 15 4.15 -2.04 15.91
C ASP A 15 4.42 -3.22 14.95
N GLY A 16 4.71 -2.94 13.68
CA GLY A 16 4.99 -3.94 12.65
C GLY A 16 3.75 -4.69 12.14
N ILE A 17 2.54 -4.29 12.53
CA ILE A 17 1.32 -4.95 12.07
C ILE A 17 1.11 -4.69 10.57
N LYS A 18 0.70 -5.75 9.86
CA LYS A 18 0.37 -5.68 8.44
C LYS A 18 -0.94 -4.92 8.22
N PHE A 19 -1.02 -4.25 7.09
CA PHE A 19 -2.22 -3.59 6.60
C PHE A 19 -2.47 -4.00 5.14
N LYS A 20 -3.66 -3.72 4.61
CA LYS A 20 -4.03 -4.13 3.26
C LYS A 20 -3.80 -3.00 2.27
N LEU A 21 -3.01 -3.25 1.24
CA LEU A 21 -2.99 -2.44 0.02
C LEU A 21 -4.18 -2.87 -0.85
N ILE A 22 -5.00 -1.91 -1.26
CA ILE A 22 -6.20 -2.15 -2.06
C ILE A 22 -6.20 -1.40 -3.39
N GLY A 23 -5.30 -0.44 -3.58
CA GLY A 23 -5.19 0.31 -4.83
C GLY A 23 -3.83 0.97 -5.00
N SER A 24 -3.48 1.24 -6.26
CA SER A 24 -2.28 1.96 -6.68
C SER A 24 -2.68 3.14 -7.58
N ASP A 25 -1.73 3.75 -8.28
CA ASP A 25 -2.02 4.82 -9.23
C ASP A 25 -3.02 4.43 -10.33
N GLY A 26 -3.12 3.14 -10.67
CA GLY A 26 -4.07 2.63 -11.66
C GLY A 26 -5.50 2.42 -11.14
N GLY A 27 -5.77 2.64 -9.85
CA GLY A 27 -7.04 2.31 -9.20
C GLY A 27 -6.92 1.07 -8.31
N LEU A 28 -8.05 0.39 -8.08
CA LEU A 28 -8.08 -0.79 -7.20
C LEU A 28 -7.27 -1.96 -7.78
N LEU A 29 -6.63 -2.72 -6.89
CA LEU A 29 -5.98 -3.99 -7.23
C LEU A 29 -7.02 -5.07 -7.61
N ASP A 30 -6.56 -6.25 -8.01
CA ASP A 30 -7.42 -7.41 -8.25
C ASP A 30 -7.97 -8.00 -6.93
N ALA A 31 -7.14 -8.01 -5.90
CA ALA A 31 -7.48 -8.41 -4.55
C ALA A 31 -6.68 -7.57 -3.52
N PRO A 32 -7.14 -7.46 -2.27
CA PRO A 32 -6.35 -6.85 -1.20
C PRO A 32 -5.06 -7.63 -0.95
N VAL A 33 -3.94 -6.93 -0.79
CA VAL A 33 -2.64 -7.54 -0.50
C VAL A 33 -2.17 -7.12 0.89
N ASP A 34 -1.86 -8.09 1.75
CA ASP A 34 -1.28 -7.81 3.06
C ASP A 34 0.19 -7.41 2.93
N VAL A 35 0.51 -6.19 3.36
CA VAL A 35 1.86 -5.63 3.33
C VAL A 35 2.29 -5.17 4.72
N SER A 36 3.58 -5.29 5.02
CA SER A 36 4.19 -4.71 6.23
C SER A 36 4.57 -3.25 6.04
N ASN A 37 4.86 -2.87 4.80
CA ASN A 37 5.31 -1.54 4.44
C ASN A 37 5.06 -1.23 2.96
N ILE A 38 5.06 0.06 2.60
CA ILE A 38 4.91 0.53 1.23
C ILE A 38 5.97 1.61 0.95
N LEU A 39 6.77 1.39 -0.10
CA LEU A 39 7.59 2.44 -0.69
C LEU A 39 6.72 3.33 -1.59
N LEU A 40 6.78 4.64 -1.39
CA LEU A 40 6.02 5.60 -2.17
C LEU A 40 6.93 6.76 -2.60
N ALA A 41 7.23 6.82 -3.90
CA ALA A 41 8.00 7.90 -4.51
C ALA A 41 7.14 9.15 -4.74
N PRO A 42 7.75 10.33 -4.98
CA PRO A 42 7.01 11.55 -5.29
C PRO A 42 5.99 11.37 -6.42
N GLY A 43 4.75 11.78 -6.19
CA GLY A 43 3.65 11.69 -7.15
C GLY A 43 2.82 10.40 -7.08
N GLU A 44 3.32 9.35 -6.42
CA GLU A 44 2.62 8.07 -6.34
C GLU A 44 1.48 8.05 -5.31
N ARG A 45 0.49 7.17 -5.55
CA ARG A 45 -0.63 6.89 -4.65
C ARG A 45 -0.70 5.41 -4.27
N ALA A 46 -1.13 5.20 -3.04
CA ALA A 46 -1.49 3.90 -2.51
C ALA A 46 -2.75 4.08 -1.66
N ASP A 47 -3.73 3.21 -1.87
CA ASP A 47 -4.95 3.14 -1.09
C ASP A 47 -4.84 1.95 -0.14
N VAL A 48 -5.03 2.19 1.16
CA VAL A 48 -4.77 1.19 2.20
C VAL A 48 -5.93 1.08 3.19
N LEU A 49 -6.11 -0.13 3.73
CA LEU A 49 -7.02 -0.40 4.85
C LEU A 49 -6.20 -0.84 6.06
N ILE A 50 -6.40 -0.15 7.17
CA ILE A 50 -5.79 -0.48 8.46
C ILE A 50 -6.91 -0.84 9.43
N ASN A 51 -6.83 -2.02 10.03
CA ASN A 51 -7.81 -2.46 11.02
C ASN A 51 -7.35 -2.11 12.43
N PHE A 52 -8.02 -1.14 13.06
CA PHE A 52 -7.79 -0.76 14.46
C PHE A 52 -8.73 -1.47 15.45
N GLY A 53 -9.73 -2.24 14.98
CA GLY A 53 -10.79 -2.79 15.82
C GLY A 53 -10.32 -3.84 16.83
N SER A 54 -9.14 -4.44 16.62
CA SER A 54 -8.52 -5.36 17.59
C SER A 54 -7.56 -4.68 18.56
N MET A 55 -7.38 -3.35 18.48
CA MET A 55 -6.44 -2.62 19.33
C MET A 55 -7.13 -2.10 20.61
N PRO A 56 -6.49 -2.23 21.79
CA PRO A 56 -7.02 -1.66 23.03
C PRO A 56 -7.23 -0.15 22.95
N LEU A 57 -8.22 0.35 23.71
CA LEU A 57 -8.37 1.78 23.93
C LEU A 57 -7.10 2.39 24.53
N SER A 58 -6.87 3.67 24.22
CA SER A 58 -5.68 4.43 24.58
C SER A 58 -4.37 3.94 23.93
N THR A 59 -4.43 3.00 22.98
CA THR A 59 -3.29 2.69 22.12
C THR A 59 -2.90 3.93 21.30
N GLU A 60 -1.62 4.30 21.36
CA GLU A 60 -1.01 5.26 20.45
C GLU A 60 -0.13 4.51 19.45
N LEU A 61 -0.55 4.51 18.19
CA LEU A 61 0.19 3.88 17.09
C LEU A 61 0.76 4.96 16.18
N PHE A 62 1.94 4.75 15.60
CA PHE A 62 2.49 5.67 14.62
C PHE A 62 2.52 5.02 13.24
N MET A 63 2.17 5.80 12.22
CA MET A 63 2.70 5.59 10.88
C MET A 63 4.06 6.25 10.81
N GLU A 64 5.06 5.50 10.39
CA GLU A 64 6.43 5.96 10.22
C GLU A 64 6.90 5.74 8.79
N SER A 65 7.91 6.52 8.40
CA SER A 65 8.75 6.14 7.27
C SER A 65 9.90 5.32 7.83
N ALA A 66 9.88 4.02 7.62
CA ALA A 66 10.95 3.12 8.01
C ALA A 66 12.22 3.33 7.17
N LEU A 67 13.32 2.70 7.61
CA LEU A 67 14.55 2.61 6.83
C LEU A 67 14.32 1.81 5.56
N PHE A 68 15.03 2.16 4.48
CA PHE A 68 15.11 1.34 3.28
C PHE A 68 16.43 1.58 2.55
N SER A 69 16.93 0.54 1.87
CA SER A 69 18.11 0.61 1.02
C SER A 69 17.76 1.06 -0.41
N GLY A 70 18.71 1.68 -1.11
CA GLY A 70 18.55 2.06 -2.53
C GLY A 70 18.55 3.57 -2.80
N SER A 71 18.75 4.40 -1.78
CA SER A 71 18.85 5.87 -1.91
C SER A 71 19.89 6.42 -0.93
N SER A 72 20.79 7.26 -1.44
CA SER A 72 21.91 7.83 -0.67
C SER A 72 21.55 9.07 0.16
N SER A 73 20.38 9.67 -0.08
CA SER A 73 19.98 10.94 0.56
C SER A 73 18.66 10.84 1.35
N GLN A 74 17.79 9.88 1.01
CA GLN A 74 16.44 9.78 1.60
C GLN A 74 16.08 8.32 1.83
N GLY A 75 15.96 7.90 3.09
CA GLY A 75 15.71 6.50 3.49
C GLY A 75 16.67 5.94 4.54
N ASN A 76 17.74 6.67 4.87
CA ASN A 76 18.75 6.26 5.85
C ASN A 76 18.40 6.59 7.32
N GLN A 77 17.20 7.12 7.58
CA GLN A 77 16.69 7.32 8.94
C GLN A 77 15.19 7.04 8.98
N SER A 78 14.74 6.40 10.06
CA SER A 78 13.31 6.26 10.34
C SER A 78 12.79 7.52 11.03
N PHE A 79 11.56 7.92 10.74
CA PHE A 79 10.89 9.00 11.44
C PHE A 79 9.37 8.83 11.43
N LYS A 80 8.73 9.35 12.49
CA LYS A 80 7.27 9.32 12.65
C LYS A 80 6.62 10.33 11.70
N VAL A 81 5.55 9.91 11.03
CA VAL A 81 4.78 10.75 10.10
C VAL A 81 3.46 11.17 10.74
N MET A 82 2.73 10.21 11.30
CA MET A 82 1.40 10.43 11.86
C MET A 82 1.20 9.56 13.10
N LYS A 83 0.39 10.04 14.05
CA LYS A 83 -0.06 9.27 15.21
C LYS A 83 -1.55 8.96 15.08
N PHE A 84 -1.92 7.70 15.27
CA PHE A 84 -3.28 7.25 15.51
C PHE A 84 -3.49 7.08 17.02
N LYS A 85 -4.58 7.64 17.54
CA LYS A 85 -5.00 7.44 18.93
C LYS A 85 -6.30 6.66 18.94
N ILE A 86 -6.29 5.46 19.51
CA ILE A 86 -7.47 4.60 19.57
C ILE A 86 -8.29 5.02 20.79
N ILE A 87 -9.28 5.89 20.57
CA ILE A 87 -10.05 6.51 21.67
C ILE A 87 -11.47 5.96 21.80
N LYS A 88 -11.90 5.15 20.84
CA LYS A 88 -13.26 4.62 20.79
C LYS A 88 -13.21 3.20 20.26
N ASP A 89 -13.99 2.35 20.91
CA ASP A 89 -14.29 1.01 20.42
C ASP A 89 -15.46 1.13 19.44
N ALA A 90 -15.32 0.48 18.30
CA ALA A 90 -16.30 0.47 17.24
C ALA A 90 -16.34 -0.94 16.66
N THR A 91 -17.49 -1.58 16.82
CA THR A 91 -17.80 -2.80 16.07
C THR A 91 -18.20 -2.38 14.66
N ASP A 92 -17.39 -2.78 13.68
CA ASP A 92 -17.72 -2.67 12.27
C ASP A 92 -17.84 -4.09 11.69
N ASN A 93 -18.92 -4.33 10.94
CA ASN A 93 -19.15 -5.57 10.22
C ASN A 93 -18.61 -5.52 8.79
N PHE A 94 -17.80 -4.52 8.46
CA PHE A 94 -17.14 -4.40 7.18
C PHE A 94 -16.24 -5.62 6.91
N ILE A 95 -16.55 -6.34 5.84
CA ILE A 95 -15.75 -7.44 5.31
C ILE A 95 -15.01 -6.92 4.09
N VAL A 96 -13.68 -6.99 4.14
CA VAL A 96 -12.85 -6.65 2.98
C VAL A 96 -13.12 -7.67 1.86
N PRO A 97 -13.59 -7.24 0.67
CA PRO A 97 -13.84 -8.17 -0.43
C PRO A 97 -12.56 -8.89 -0.85
N SER A 98 -12.64 -10.19 -1.10
CA SER A 98 -11.52 -10.99 -1.64
C SER A 98 -11.23 -10.68 -3.12
N THR A 99 -12.17 -10.04 -3.80
CA THR A 99 -12.06 -9.57 -5.18
C THR A 99 -12.50 -8.11 -5.21
N LEU A 100 -11.64 -7.25 -5.74
CA LEU A 100 -11.90 -5.82 -5.88
C LEU A 100 -12.31 -5.55 -7.33
N MET A 101 -11.38 -5.13 -8.18
CA MET A 101 -11.61 -4.93 -9.61
C MET A 101 -11.02 -6.09 -10.40
N ALA A 102 -11.81 -6.78 -11.21
CA ALA A 102 -11.28 -7.74 -12.17
C ALA A 102 -10.46 -7.00 -13.24
N VAL A 103 -9.14 -6.91 -13.04
CA VAL A 103 -8.24 -6.53 -14.12
C VAL A 103 -8.15 -7.75 -15.04
N GLU A 104 -8.63 -7.64 -16.27
CA GLU A 104 -8.31 -8.63 -17.30
C GLU A 104 -6.80 -8.64 -17.47
N LYS A 105 -6.15 -9.62 -16.85
CA LYS A 105 -4.75 -9.91 -17.11
C LYS A 105 -4.72 -10.45 -18.54
N TYR A 106 -4.22 -9.66 -19.48
CA TYR A 106 -3.84 -10.15 -20.79
C TYR A 106 -2.69 -11.14 -20.60
N LEU A 107 -3.03 -12.39 -20.29
CA LEU A 107 -2.07 -13.48 -20.26
C LEU A 107 -1.72 -13.76 -21.71
N ASN A 108 -0.54 -13.28 -22.14
CA ASN A 108 0.12 -13.60 -23.42
C ASN A 108 -0.78 -14.29 -24.45
N LEU A 109 -1.37 -13.52 -25.36
CA LEU A 109 -1.98 -14.05 -26.58
C LEU A 109 -0.88 -14.55 -27.53
N LEU A 110 -0.08 -15.54 -27.10
CA LEU A 110 0.94 -16.19 -27.92
C LEU A 110 0.48 -17.56 -28.43
N LEU A 111 -0.82 -17.82 -28.39
CA LEU A 111 -1.44 -18.94 -29.09
C LEU A 111 -2.73 -18.44 -29.72
N LEU A 112 -2.64 -18.08 -31.00
CA LEU A 112 -3.64 -18.25 -32.06
C LEU A 112 -3.56 -17.08 -33.05
N LEU A 113 -2.48 -16.97 -33.84
CA LEU A 113 -2.51 -16.53 -35.24
C LEU A 113 -1.10 -16.72 -35.84
N PRO A 114 -0.93 -17.43 -36.97
CA PRO A 114 0.33 -17.41 -37.70
C PRO A 114 0.49 -16.03 -38.35
N GLY A 115 1.47 -15.24 -37.88
CA GLY A 115 2.10 -14.21 -38.73
C GLY A 115 2.09 -12.75 -38.30
N SER A 116 1.71 -12.36 -37.08
CA SER A 116 1.76 -10.93 -36.71
C SER A 116 2.36 -10.69 -35.33
N LEU A 117 3.53 -10.05 -35.33
CA LEU A 117 4.24 -9.53 -34.15
C LEU A 117 3.78 -8.08 -33.93
N ILE A 118 3.12 -7.79 -32.81
CA ILE A 118 3.00 -6.43 -32.29
C ILE A 118 3.78 -6.40 -30.98
N LEU A 119 4.80 -5.54 -30.95
CA LEU A 119 5.63 -5.26 -29.79
C LEU A 119 5.05 -4.01 -29.14
N ASP A 120 4.35 -4.17 -28.02
CA ASP A 120 4.02 -3.03 -27.17
C ASP A 120 5.19 -2.82 -26.18
N ILE A 121 5.76 -1.61 -26.23
CA ILE A 121 6.75 -1.06 -25.29
C ILE A 121 6.07 -0.54 -24.03
#